data_AF-A0A811T971-F1
#
_entry.id   AF-A0A811T971-F1
#
_cell.length_a   1.000
_cell.length_b   1.000
_cell.length_c   1.000
_cell.angle_alpha   90.00
_cell.angle_beta   90.00
_cell.angle_gamma   90.00
#
_symmetry.space_group_name_H-M   'P 1'
#
loop_
_entity.id
_entity.type
_entity.pdbx_description
1 polymer ?
#
loop_
_entity_poly.entity_id
_entity_poly.type
_entity_poly.pdbx_seq_one_letter_code
_entity_poly.pdbx_strand_id
1 'polypeptide(L)'
;MNSRRRLLFLWIGFTVLMVVAGEAAGRMIGVEFLGMIVMFAFISLLALSVYFYSDRILLRWYHAEGVKNDVYPSLHEIIAKLSKKMELPIPRVYVVDSPMPNTFTLGRNTEHSSIVVTDGLMELLDHGEIEAVLAHELAHIKEGGTPVAGEVGILAGFLTALASVAFWASIFTGFGQEDDPAPNLIRFFVTALVAPPAATIIQVVMSRSREYMADEKSASIHGKGDELASALQRIDNKLKTEDSYSFGVNPSHAHLFIVNPFHGNEFRLMDISLPTYYSLFCTHPQTGERVRRLKKTERDDEPMRSSGEYEIRGLIKPFFFSSIAYISVLFAIIVIDTFSMKDFVFARALIISVVYLGILLLLFAFMSLTFRSKLKTV
;
A
#
# COMPACT_ATOMS: atom_id res chain seq x y z
N MET A 1 -2.61 16.86 -9.59
CA MET A 1 -1.31 16.38 -10.12
C MET A 1 -1.43 14.90 -10.46
N ASN A 2 -1.03 14.47 -11.67
CA ASN A 2 -1.06 13.05 -12.07
C ASN A 2 -0.24 12.20 -11.08
N SER A 3 -0.73 11.01 -10.69
CA SER A 3 -0.05 10.06 -9.80
C SER A 3 1.40 9.77 -10.23
N ARG A 4 1.68 9.69 -11.53
CA ARG A 4 3.05 9.52 -12.03
C ARG A 4 3.98 10.66 -11.62
N ARG A 5 3.52 11.91 -11.69
CA ARG A 5 4.32 13.07 -11.27
C ARG A 5 4.59 13.04 -9.76
N ARG A 6 3.60 12.65 -8.95
CA ARG A 6 3.78 12.48 -7.49
C ARG A 6 4.85 11.44 -7.18
N LEU A 7 4.82 10.30 -7.87
CA LEU A 7 5.84 9.27 -7.71
C LEU A 7 7.23 9.75 -8.14
N LEU A 8 7.34 10.48 -9.26
CA LEU A 8 8.60 11.08 -9.70
C LEU A 8 9.17 12.08 -8.69
N PHE A 9 8.33 12.93 -8.08
CA PHE A 9 8.78 13.84 -7.02
C PHE A 9 9.30 13.10 -5.79
N LEU A 10 8.65 11.99 -5.41
CA LEU A 10 9.15 11.14 -4.32
C LEU A 10 10.51 10.52 -4.67
N TRP A 11 10.68 10.00 -5.89
CA TRP A 11 11.96 9.47 -6.35
C TRP A 11 13.06 10.53 -6.36
N ILE A 12 12.77 11.74 -6.86
CA ILE A 12 13.75 12.84 -6.88
C ILE A 12 14.14 13.24 -5.46
N GLY A 13 13.16 13.44 -4.57
CA GLY A 13 13.43 13.78 -3.17
C GLY A 13 14.24 12.71 -2.46
N PHE A 14 13.88 11.44 -2.66
CA PHE A 14 14.62 10.31 -2.10
C PHE A 14 16.05 10.20 -2.66
N THR A 15 16.23 10.44 -3.95
CA THR A 15 17.56 10.45 -4.58
C THR A 15 18.44 11.54 -3.98
N VAL A 16 17.93 12.77 -3.85
CA VAL A 16 18.68 13.87 -3.23
C VAL A 16 19.09 13.51 -1.81
N LEU A 17 18.15 12.99 -1.00
CA LEU A 17 18.43 12.57 0.37
C LEU A 17 19.53 11.49 0.44
N MET A 18 19.43 10.48 -0.43
CA MET A 18 20.38 9.35 -0.44
C MET A 18 21.76 9.75 -0.98
N VAL A 19 21.83 10.70 -1.92
CA VAL A 19 23.11 11.25 -2.41
C VAL A 19 23.81 12.05 -1.32
N VAL A 20 23.08 12.88 -0.57
CA VAL A 20 23.62 13.62 0.59
C VAL A 20 24.10 12.65 1.67
N ALA A 21 23.34 11.58 1.94
CA ALA A 21 23.77 10.53 2.86
C ALA A 21 25.03 9.80 2.37
N GLY A 22 25.12 9.53 1.07
CA GLY A 22 26.30 8.97 0.43
C GLY A 22 27.54 9.85 0.53
N GLU A 23 27.38 11.16 0.36
CA GLU A 23 28.46 12.12 0.59
C GLU A 23 28.95 12.08 2.04
N ALA A 24 28.01 12.13 3.00
CA ALA A 24 28.32 12.11 4.43
C ALA A 24 29.04 10.83 4.85
N ALA A 25 28.58 9.67 4.35
CA ALA A 25 29.25 8.39 4.57
C ALA A 25 30.63 8.35 3.89
N GLY A 26 30.73 8.83 2.65
CA GLY A 26 31.99 8.94 1.92
C GLY A 26 33.02 9.81 2.65
N ARG A 27 32.58 10.87 3.33
CA ARG A 27 33.45 11.73 4.15
C ARG A 27 34.11 11.00 5.31
N MET A 28 33.44 10.00 5.90
CA MET A 28 34.01 9.21 6.99
C MET A 28 35.20 8.35 6.55
N ILE A 29 35.28 8.03 5.26
CA ILE A 29 36.30 7.16 4.65
C ILE A 29 37.17 7.90 3.62
N GLY A 30 37.01 9.23 3.46
CA GLY A 30 37.80 10.06 2.55
C GLY A 30 37.48 9.92 1.07
N VAL A 31 36.26 9.49 0.70
CA VAL A 31 35.81 9.31 -0.69
C VAL A 31 34.43 9.94 -0.94
N GLU A 32 34.25 11.23 -0.61
CA GLU A 32 32.93 11.90 -0.68
C GLU A 32 32.29 11.82 -2.06
N PHE A 33 33.06 12.19 -3.10
CA PHE A 33 32.56 12.26 -4.47
C PHE A 33 32.16 10.87 -5.01
N LEU A 34 32.94 9.84 -4.67
CA LEU A 34 32.60 8.47 -5.03
C LEU A 34 31.34 8.01 -4.29
N GLY A 35 31.19 8.34 -3.00
CA GLY A 35 29.99 8.04 -2.22
C GLY A 35 28.71 8.61 -2.85
N MET A 36 28.76 9.85 -3.33
CA MET A 36 27.66 10.48 -4.07
C MET A 36 27.32 9.73 -5.37
N ILE A 37 28.32 9.44 -6.20
CA ILE A 37 28.13 8.74 -7.48
C ILE A 37 27.53 7.35 -7.26
N VAL A 38 28.08 6.59 -6.31
CA VAL A 38 27.62 5.24 -6.00
C VAL A 38 26.16 5.28 -5.55
N MET A 39 25.80 6.19 -4.64
CA MET A 39 24.40 6.31 -4.19
C MET A 39 23.46 6.76 -5.30
N PHE A 40 23.86 7.72 -6.14
CA PHE A 40 23.05 8.13 -7.28
C PHE A 40 22.82 6.98 -8.28
N ALA A 41 23.89 6.24 -8.61
CA ALA A 41 23.82 5.10 -9.52
C ALA A 41 22.94 3.98 -8.93
N PHE A 42 23.09 3.69 -7.64
CA PHE A 42 22.28 2.70 -6.95
C PHE A 42 20.79 3.04 -6.95
N ILE A 43 20.42 4.27 -6.57
CA ILE A 43 19.01 4.69 -6.55
C ILE A 43 18.42 4.75 -7.95
N SER A 44 19.19 5.20 -8.95
CA SER A 44 18.75 5.18 -10.35
C SER A 44 18.48 3.76 -10.84
N LEU A 45 19.38 2.82 -10.54
CA LEU A 45 19.20 1.41 -10.88
C LEU A 45 17.99 0.81 -10.17
N LEU A 46 17.79 1.13 -8.89
CA LEU A 46 16.63 0.69 -8.12
C LEU A 46 15.32 1.21 -8.73
N ALA A 47 15.25 2.50 -9.05
CA ALA A 47 14.07 3.11 -9.66
C ALA A 47 13.74 2.49 -11.03
N LEU A 48 14.76 2.26 -11.87
CA LEU A 48 14.59 1.56 -13.14
C LEU A 48 14.12 0.11 -12.92
N SER A 49 14.69 -0.59 -11.94
CA SER A 49 14.31 -1.97 -11.64
C SER A 49 12.84 -2.05 -11.19
N VAL A 50 12.40 -1.16 -10.31
CA VAL A 50 11.00 -1.09 -9.87
C VAL A 50 10.06 -0.77 -11.04
N TYR A 51 10.44 0.14 -11.93
CA TYR A 51 9.67 0.45 -13.13
C TYR A 51 9.53 -0.74 -14.09
N PHE A 52 10.59 -1.51 -14.32
CA PHE A 52 10.60 -2.60 -15.30
C PHE A 52 10.11 -3.95 -14.77
N TYR A 53 10.17 -4.18 -13.46
CA TYR A 53 9.94 -5.50 -12.86
C TYR A 53 8.84 -5.53 -11.80
N SER A 54 8.22 -4.40 -11.42
CA SER A 54 7.20 -4.38 -10.36
C SER A 54 6.02 -5.31 -10.62
N ASP A 55 5.53 -5.38 -11.87
CA ASP A 55 4.46 -6.29 -12.27
C ASP A 55 4.86 -7.76 -12.06
N ARG A 56 6.05 -8.16 -12.49
CA ARG A 56 6.56 -9.53 -12.33
C ARG A 56 6.78 -9.90 -10.87
N ILE A 57 7.27 -8.95 -10.06
CA ILE A 57 7.47 -9.18 -8.63
C ILE A 57 6.12 -9.39 -7.95
N LEU A 58 5.11 -8.56 -8.24
CA LEU A 58 3.77 -8.71 -7.66
C LEU A 58 3.06 -9.99 -8.14
N LEU A 59 3.16 -10.33 -9.43
CA LEU A 59 2.60 -11.59 -9.93
C LEU A 59 3.18 -12.80 -9.19
N ARG A 60 4.50 -12.81 -8.95
CA ARG A 60 5.14 -13.87 -8.15
C ARG A 60 4.77 -13.82 -6.68
N TRP A 61 4.64 -12.63 -6.10
CA TRP A 61 4.23 -12.44 -4.70
C TRP A 61 2.87 -13.08 -4.44
N TYR A 62 1.93 -12.91 -5.37
CA TYR A 62 0.58 -13.46 -5.27
C TYR A 62 0.44 -14.87 -5.87
N HIS A 63 1.54 -15.52 -6.27
CA HIS A 63 1.50 -16.83 -6.93
C HIS A 63 0.53 -16.86 -8.13
N ALA A 64 0.45 -15.74 -8.88
CA ALA A 64 -0.48 -15.58 -9.98
C ALA A 64 -0.06 -16.45 -11.18
N GLU A 65 -0.96 -17.32 -11.61
CA GLU A 65 -0.72 -18.24 -12.72
C GLU A 65 -1.33 -17.68 -14.01
N GLY A 66 -0.53 -17.66 -15.08
CA GLY A 66 -0.99 -17.18 -16.37
C GLY A 66 -1.92 -18.21 -17.00
N VAL A 67 -3.16 -17.82 -17.28
CA VAL A 67 -4.17 -18.78 -17.73
C VAL A 67 -4.40 -18.68 -19.23
N LYS A 68 -4.32 -19.82 -19.90
CA LYS A 68 -4.68 -19.96 -21.32
C LYS A 68 -6.20 -19.83 -21.51
N ASN A 69 -6.60 -19.46 -22.73
CA ASN A 69 -8.00 -19.15 -23.07
C ASN A 69 -8.96 -20.35 -22.89
N ASP A 70 -8.44 -21.57 -22.91
CA ASP A 70 -9.20 -22.82 -22.80
C ASP A 70 -9.63 -23.15 -21.37
N VAL A 71 -8.93 -22.64 -20.35
CA VAL A 71 -9.22 -22.96 -18.93
C VAL A 71 -10.32 -22.07 -18.35
N TYR A 72 -10.34 -20.76 -18.66
CA TYR A 72 -11.42 -19.83 -18.27
C TYR A 72 -11.96 -19.06 -19.49
N PRO A 73 -12.69 -19.73 -20.41
CA PRO A 73 -13.12 -19.12 -21.67
C PRO A 73 -14.04 -17.91 -21.47
N SER A 74 -14.94 -17.96 -20.48
CA SER A 74 -15.85 -16.85 -20.16
C SER A 74 -15.10 -15.59 -19.71
N LEU A 75 -14.08 -15.75 -18.86
CA LEU A 75 -13.27 -14.64 -18.38
C LEU A 75 -12.54 -13.94 -19.52
N HIS A 76 -11.91 -14.71 -20.40
CA HIS A 76 -11.21 -14.18 -21.58
C HIS A 76 -12.18 -13.50 -22.56
N GLU A 77 -13.38 -14.05 -22.76
CA GLU A 77 -14.41 -13.44 -23.61
C GLU A 77 -14.87 -12.09 -23.06
N ILE A 78 -15.16 -12.01 -21.76
CA ILE A 78 -15.54 -10.76 -21.09
C ILE A 78 -14.44 -9.70 -21.27
N ILE A 79 -13.19 -10.06 -20.96
CA ILE A 79 -12.05 -9.14 -21.06
C ILE A 79 -11.85 -8.69 -22.51
N ALA A 80 -11.93 -9.59 -23.49
CA ALA A 80 -11.79 -9.24 -24.91
C ALA A 80 -12.91 -8.29 -25.39
N LYS A 81 -14.17 -8.57 -25.01
CA LYS A 81 -15.34 -7.74 -25.32
C LYS A 81 -15.20 -6.33 -24.73
N LEU A 82 -14.85 -6.23 -23.45
CA LEU A 82 -14.69 -4.95 -22.76
C LEU A 82 -13.47 -4.18 -23.28
N SER A 83 -12.34 -4.85 -23.51
CA SER A 83 -11.13 -4.25 -24.08
C SER A 83 -11.42 -3.65 -25.46
N LYS A 84 -12.18 -4.37 -26.30
CA LYS A 84 -12.63 -3.86 -27.60
C LYS A 84 -13.51 -2.63 -27.48
N LYS A 85 -14.50 -2.63 -26.56
CA LYS A 85 -15.35 -1.44 -26.30
C LYS A 85 -14.54 -0.24 -25.81
N MET A 86 -13.45 -0.48 -25.09
CA MET A 86 -12.59 0.56 -24.54
C MET A 86 -11.41 0.95 -25.45
N GLU A 87 -11.28 0.31 -26.63
CA GLU A 87 -10.15 0.50 -27.55
C GLU A 87 -8.79 0.21 -26.89
N LEU A 88 -8.72 -0.88 -26.13
CA LEU A 88 -7.53 -1.33 -25.42
C LEU A 88 -6.95 -2.61 -26.04
N PRO A 89 -5.61 -2.78 -26.04
CA PRO A 89 -4.99 -4.08 -26.18
C PRO A 89 -5.55 -5.03 -25.12
N ILE A 90 -5.77 -6.30 -25.49
CA ILE A 90 -6.25 -7.31 -24.54
C ILE A 90 -5.14 -7.58 -23.51
N PRO A 91 -5.37 -7.34 -22.20
CA PRO A 91 -4.36 -7.58 -21.17
C PRO A 91 -4.14 -9.09 -20.99
N ARG A 92 -2.97 -9.47 -20.47
CA ARG A 92 -2.72 -10.85 -20.04
C ARG A 92 -3.59 -11.18 -18.82
N VAL A 93 -4.16 -12.37 -18.80
CA VAL A 93 -5.05 -12.81 -17.71
C VAL A 93 -4.30 -13.78 -16.80
N TYR A 94 -4.36 -13.51 -15.50
CA TYR A 94 -3.82 -14.36 -14.45
C TYR A 94 -4.91 -14.70 -13.45
N VAL A 95 -4.83 -15.91 -12.91
CA VAL A 95 -5.68 -16.35 -11.81
C VAL A 95 -4.82 -16.65 -10.58
N VAL A 96 -5.35 -16.32 -9.42
CA VAL A 96 -4.73 -16.62 -8.12
C VAL A 96 -5.68 -17.53 -7.36
N ASP A 97 -5.18 -18.70 -6.97
CA ASP A 97 -5.85 -19.60 -6.03
C ASP A 97 -5.84 -18.94 -4.64
N SER A 98 -6.92 -18.22 -4.35
CA SER A 98 -7.13 -17.56 -3.08
C SER A 98 -8.61 -17.37 -2.81
N PRO A 99 -9.10 -17.71 -1.60
CA PRO A 99 -10.49 -17.47 -1.22
C PRO A 99 -10.82 -15.98 -1.02
N MET A 100 -9.81 -15.10 -1.10
CA MET A 100 -9.99 -13.67 -0.96
C MET A 100 -10.65 -13.08 -2.21
N PRO A 101 -11.82 -12.45 -2.14
CA PRO A 101 -12.49 -11.90 -3.33
C PRO A 101 -11.81 -10.62 -3.80
N ASN A 102 -10.98 -10.71 -4.84
CA ASN A 102 -10.32 -9.55 -5.42
C ASN A 102 -10.04 -9.70 -6.92
N THR A 103 -9.92 -8.56 -7.59
CA THR A 103 -9.28 -8.44 -8.90
C THR A 103 -8.44 -7.19 -8.88
N PHE A 104 -7.38 -7.15 -9.69
CA PHE A 104 -6.55 -5.96 -9.83
C PHE A 104 -5.77 -5.97 -11.13
N THR A 105 -5.29 -4.80 -11.53
CA THR A 105 -4.43 -4.66 -12.71
C THR A 105 -2.98 -4.43 -12.35
N LEU A 106 -2.08 -4.99 -13.18
CA LEU A 106 -0.64 -4.78 -13.14
C LEU A 106 -0.10 -4.46 -14.53
N GLY A 107 1.12 -3.95 -14.62
CA GLY A 107 1.80 -3.74 -15.89
C GLY A 107 2.49 -2.39 -16.02
N ARG A 108 3.32 -2.26 -17.05
CA ARG A 108 4.21 -1.08 -17.25
C ARG A 108 3.56 0.05 -18.03
N ASN A 109 2.59 -0.29 -18.86
CA ASN A 109 1.80 0.62 -19.68
C ASN A 109 0.55 -0.15 -20.17
N THR A 110 -0.29 0.51 -20.95
CA THR A 110 -1.51 -0.05 -21.51
C THR A 110 -1.25 -1.28 -22.41
N GLU A 111 -0.16 -1.27 -23.19
CA GLU A 111 0.24 -2.39 -24.09
C GLU A 111 0.84 -3.59 -23.35
N HIS A 112 1.35 -3.38 -22.14
CA HIS A 112 1.99 -4.39 -21.31
C HIS A 112 1.25 -4.54 -19.99
N SER A 113 -0.07 -4.61 -20.05
CA SER A 113 -0.96 -4.77 -18.91
C SER A 113 -1.32 -6.23 -18.65
N SER A 114 -1.67 -6.51 -17.40
CA SER A 114 -2.15 -7.78 -16.89
C SER A 114 -3.35 -7.52 -15.99
N ILE A 115 -4.34 -8.42 -16.02
CA ILE A 115 -5.43 -8.50 -15.04
C ILE A 115 -5.22 -9.76 -14.21
N VAL A 116 -5.34 -9.62 -12.90
CA VAL A 116 -5.27 -10.72 -11.94
C VAL A 116 -6.64 -10.87 -11.29
N VAL A 117 -7.20 -12.07 -11.33
CA VAL A 117 -8.52 -12.40 -10.74
C VAL A 117 -8.33 -13.53 -9.73
N THR A 118 -8.95 -13.45 -8.56
CA THR A 118 -8.90 -14.55 -7.59
C THR A 118 -10.06 -15.51 -7.78
N ASP A 119 -9.87 -16.79 -7.43
CA ASP A 119 -10.96 -17.77 -7.40
C ASP A 119 -12.08 -17.34 -6.44
N GLY A 120 -11.72 -16.78 -5.27
CA GLY A 120 -12.68 -16.23 -4.32
C GLY A 120 -13.56 -15.11 -4.90
N LEU A 121 -13.08 -14.34 -5.88
CA LEU A 121 -13.93 -13.35 -6.57
C LEU A 121 -14.91 -14.03 -7.52
N MET A 122 -14.43 -15.01 -8.29
CA MET A 122 -15.23 -15.74 -9.28
C MET A 122 -16.30 -16.62 -8.61
N GLU A 123 -16.02 -17.15 -7.43
CA GLU A 123 -17.00 -17.88 -6.60
C GLU A 123 -18.00 -16.94 -5.93
N LEU A 124 -17.57 -15.73 -5.54
CA LEU A 124 -18.41 -14.79 -4.83
C LEU A 124 -19.37 -14.05 -5.74
N LEU A 125 -19.01 -13.73 -6.98
CA LEU A 125 -19.75 -12.81 -7.85
C LEU A 125 -20.42 -13.53 -9.01
N ASP A 126 -21.57 -13.00 -9.43
CA ASP A 126 -22.28 -13.52 -10.59
C ASP A 126 -21.66 -12.94 -11.89
N HIS A 127 -21.98 -13.52 -13.05
CA HIS A 127 -21.38 -13.12 -14.34
C HIS A 127 -21.44 -11.60 -14.63
N GLY A 128 -22.59 -10.95 -14.37
CA GLY A 128 -22.75 -9.52 -14.59
C GLY A 128 -21.90 -8.65 -13.65
N GLU A 129 -21.79 -9.08 -12.39
CA GLU A 129 -20.94 -8.44 -11.38
C GLU A 129 -19.46 -8.56 -11.73
N ILE A 130 -19.03 -9.74 -12.22
CA ILE A 130 -17.68 -9.96 -12.73
C ILE A 130 -17.40 -9.04 -13.94
N GLU A 131 -18.32 -8.94 -14.91
CA GLU A 131 -18.15 -8.04 -16.07
C GLU A 131 -18.03 -6.57 -15.63
N ALA A 132 -18.84 -6.15 -14.65
CA ALA A 132 -18.79 -4.79 -14.10
C ALA A 132 -17.46 -4.50 -13.37
N VAL A 133 -16.98 -5.44 -12.58
CA VAL A 133 -15.71 -5.34 -11.85
C VAL A 133 -14.51 -5.35 -12.81
N LEU A 134 -14.51 -6.19 -13.84
CA LEU A 134 -13.46 -6.19 -14.88
C LEU A 134 -13.49 -4.91 -15.72
N ALA A 135 -14.66 -4.33 -15.98
CA ALA A 135 -14.77 -3.03 -16.64
C ALA A 135 -14.15 -1.91 -15.78
N HIS A 136 -14.29 -1.97 -14.46
CA HIS A 136 -13.62 -1.04 -13.55
C HIS A 136 -12.09 -1.17 -13.64
N GLU A 137 -11.57 -2.40 -13.59
CA GLU A 137 -10.13 -2.68 -13.71
C GLU A 137 -9.54 -2.27 -15.08
N LEU A 138 -10.27 -2.50 -16.17
CA LEU A 138 -9.86 -2.04 -17.51
C LEU A 138 -9.83 -0.51 -17.61
N ALA A 139 -10.71 0.19 -16.90
CA ALA A 139 -10.64 1.65 -16.83
C ALA A 139 -9.33 2.14 -16.19
N HIS A 140 -8.79 1.44 -15.18
CA HIS A 140 -7.48 1.77 -14.61
C HIS A 140 -6.32 1.61 -15.60
N ILE A 141 -6.37 0.56 -16.44
CA ILE A 141 -5.40 0.33 -17.52
C ILE A 141 -5.48 1.47 -18.56
N LYS A 142 -6.70 1.86 -18.95
CA LYS A 142 -6.92 2.95 -19.91
C LYS A 142 -6.39 4.29 -19.41
N GLU A 143 -6.62 4.60 -18.13
CA GLU A 143 -6.20 5.84 -17.49
C GLU A 143 -4.72 5.84 -17.02
N GLY A 144 -3.95 4.80 -17.38
CA GLY A 144 -2.51 4.71 -17.10
C GLY A 144 -2.12 4.68 -15.62
N GLY A 145 -3.03 4.24 -14.74
CA GLY A 145 -2.80 4.20 -13.29
C GLY A 145 -2.03 2.97 -12.81
N THR A 146 -2.20 1.88 -13.56
CA THR A 146 -1.69 0.55 -13.24
C THR A 146 -0.17 0.49 -12.93
N PRO A 147 0.73 1.15 -13.70
CA PRO A 147 2.17 1.07 -13.41
C PRO A 147 2.51 1.71 -12.06
N VAL A 148 1.89 2.85 -11.77
CA VAL A 148 2.15 3.61 -10.54
C VAL A 148 1.67 2.82 -9.32
N ALA A 149 0.53 2.12 -9.42
CA ALA A 149 0.02 1.28 -8.34
C ALA A 149 0.95 0.10 -8.04
N GLY A 150 1.49 -0.56 -9.09
CA GLY A 150 2.45 -1.66 -8.94
C GLY A 150 3.77 -1.22 -8.32
N GLU A 151 4.36 -0.12 -8.81
CA GLU A 151 5.63 0.42 -8.29
C GLU A 151 5.52 0.79 -6.81
N VAL A 152 4.46 1.51 -6.43
CA VAL A 152 4.22 1.92 -5.05
C VAL A 152 3.94 0.72 -4.14
N GLY A 153 3.20 -0.28 -4.64
CA GLY A 153 2.96 -1.51 -3.90
C GLY A 153 4.24 -2.27 -3.59
N ILE A 154 5.15 -2.38 -4.56
CA ILE A 154 6.47 -2.99 -4.32
C ILE A 154 7.30 -2.19 -3.32
N LEU A 155 7.37 -0.86 -3.44
CA LEU A 155 8.15 -0.03 -2.52
C LEU A 155 7.65 -0.13 -1.08
N ALA A 156 6.34 0.04 -0.87
CA ALA A 156 5.73 -0.07 0.45
C ALA A 156 5.75 -1.52 0.97
N GLY A 157 5.54 -2.50 0.09
CA GLY A 157 5.63 -3.93 0.37
C GLY A 157 6.99 -4.33 0.89
N PHE A 158 8.08 -3.86 0.28
CA PHE A 158 9.45 -4.08 0.77
C PHE A 158 9.68 -3.46 2.15
N LEU A 159 9.22 -2.23 2.39
CA LEU A 159 9.35 -1.59 3.70
C LEU A 159 8.65 -2.39 4.79
N THR A 160 7.40 -2.80 4.54
CA THR A 160 6.62 -3.58 5.51
C THR A 160 7.12 -5.01 5.68
N ALA A 161 7.74 -5.61 4.66
CA ALA A 161 8.39 -6.92 4.77
C ALA A 161 9.54 -6.93 5.78
N LEU A 162 10.15 -5.78 6.10
CA LEU A 162 11.18 -5.68 7.15
C LEU A 162 10.67 -6.15 8.52
N ALA A 163 9.36 -5.98 8.80
CA ALA A 163 8.77 -6.50 10.03
C ALA A 163 8.79 -8.03 10.07
N SER A 164 8.48 -8.69 8.94
CA SER A 164 8.58 -10.15 8.81
C SER A 164 10.02 -10.63 8.87
N VAL A 165 10.97 -9.90 8.26
CA VAL A 165 12.40 -10.21 8.37
C VAL A 165 12.86 -10.11 9.83
N ALA A 166 12.46 -9.06 10.55
CA ALA A 166 12.81 -8.90 11.96
C ALA A 166 12.21 -10.00 12.84
N PHE A 167 10.96 -10.41 12.56
CA PHE A 167 10.32 -11.56 13.20
C PHE A 167 11.18 -12.83 13.04
N TRP A 168 11.48 -13.22 11.81
CA TRP A 168 12.29 -14.42 11.54
C TRP A 168 13.71 -14.30 12.08
N ALA A 169 14.34 -13.13 11.94
CA ALA A 169 15.67 -12.88 12.49
C ALA A 169 15.69 -13.06 14.02
N SER A 170 14.65 -12.61 14.73
CA SER A 170 14.54 -12.81 16.19
C SER A 170 14.48 -14.29 16.57
N ILE A 171 13.73 -15.10 15.81
CA ILE A 171 13.68 -16.55 16.00
C ILE A 171 15.05 -17.18 15.76
N PHE A 172 15.69 -16.87 14.63
CA PHE A 172 17.01 -17.43 14.27
C PHE A 172 18.14 -17.02 15.22
N THR A 173 18.00 -15.88 15.89
CA THR A 173 18.98 -15.38 16.87
C THR A 173 18.67 -15.80 18.31
N GLY A 174 17.61 -16.61 18.53
CA GLY A 174 17.28 -17.20 19.82
C GLY A 174 16.44 -16.31 20.75
N PHE A 175 15.80 -15.26 20.23
CA PHE A 175 14.90 -14.38 21.00
C PHE A 175 13.47 -14.92 21.16
N GLY A 176 13.24 -16.22 20.92
CA GLY A 176 11.96 -16.90 21.13
C GLY A 176 11.61 -17.88 20.01
N GLN A 177 10.57 -18.67 20.23
CA GLN A 177 9.91 -19.51 19.23
C GLN A 177 8.76 -18.76 18.54
N GLU A 178 8.18 -19.34 17.50
CA GLU A 178 7.11 -18.71 16.71
C GLU A 178 5.90 -18.28 17.56
N ASP A 179 5.53 -19.11 18.54
CA ASP A 179 4.41 -18.87 19.46
C ASP A 179 4.77 -17.96 20.65
N ASP A 180 6.06 -17.59 20.80
CA ASP A 180 6.48 -16.72 21.88
C ASP A 180 6.07 -15.26 21.61
N PRO A 181 5.84 -14.49 22.70
CA PRO A 181 5.45 -13.09 22.58
C PRO A 181 6.59 -12.19 22.06
N ALA A 182 7.86 -12.57 22.27
CA ALA A 182 9.02 -11.74 21.94
C ALA A 182 9.19 -11.51 20.43
N PRO A 183 9.18 -12.54 19.55
CA PRO A 183 9.20 -12.32 18.11
C PRO A 183 8.05 -11.44 17.60
N ASN A 184 6.84 -11.64 18.13
CA ASN A 184 5.66 -10.85 17.78
C ASN A 184 5.78 -9.38 18.25
N LEU A 185 6.39 -9.14 19.41
CA LEU A 185 6.68 -7.80 19.91
C LEU A 185 7.73 -7.10 19.02
N ILE A 186 8.79 -7.80 18.61
CA ILE A 186 9.80 -7.27 17.68
C ILE A 186 9.15 -6.93 16.34
N ARG A 187 8.32 -7.83 15.80
CA ARG A 187 7.54 -7.59 14.58
C ARG A 187 6.67 -6.33 14.72
N PHE A 188 6.00 -6.17 15.85
CA PHE A 188 5.19 -4.97 16.12
C PHE A 188 6.04 -3.69 16.14
N PHE A 189 7.17 -3.67 16.86
CA PHE A 189 8.06 -2.50 16.92
C PHE A 189 8.62 -2.13 15.55
N VAL A 190 9.04 -3.11 14.76
CA VAL A 190 9.53 -2.84 13.40
C VAL A 190 8.40 -2.38 12.49
N THR A 191 7.19 -2.95 12.61
CA THR A 191 5.99 -2.46 11.91
C THR A 191 5.71 -1.00 12.27
N ALA A 192 5.81 -0.64 13.56
CA ALA A 192 5.60 0.72 14.04
C ALA A 192 6.59 1.73 13.44
N LEU A 193 7.79 1.28 13.09
CA LEU A 193 8.80 2.09 12.41
C LEU A 193 8.48 2.25 10.91
N VAL A 194 8.19 1.15 10.22
CA VAL A 194 8.14 1.11 8.74
C VAL A 194 6.76 1.37 8.14
N ALA A 195 5.67 1.11 8.87
CA ALA A 195 4.32 1.26 8.35
C ALA A 195 3.95 2.73 8.06
N PRO A 196 4.23 3.72 8.94
CA PRO A 196 3.93 5.13 8.63
C PRO A 196 4.59 5.67 7.35
N PRO A 197 5.91 5.48 7.10
CA PRO A 197 6.51 5.91 5.84
C PRO A 197 5.97 5.13 4.64
N ALA A 198 5.78 3.81 4.76
CA ALA A 198 5.19 2.99 3.69
C ALA A 198 3.79 3.48 3.29
N ALA A 199 2.92 3.68 4.27
CA ALA A 199 1.57 4.20 4.06
C ALA A 199 1.60 5.62 3.47
N THR A 200 2.53 6.47 3.92
CA THR A 200 2.66 7.85 3.40
C THR A 200 2.99 7.86 1.91
N ILE A 201 3.90 6.99 1.44
CA ILE A 201 4.21 6.84 0.00
C ILE A 201 2.92 6.53 -0.79
N ILE A 202 2.14 5.55 -0.32
CA ILE A 202 0.89 5.16 -0.98
C ILE A 202 -0.13 6.31 -0.94
N GLN A 203 -0.32 6.94 0.21
CA GLN A 203 -1.28 8.03 0.39
C GLN A 203 -0.94 9.25 -0.48
N VAL A 204 0.33 9.63 -0.61
CA VAL A 204 0.73 10.73 -1.50
C VAL A 204 0.38 10.38 -2.95
N VAL A 205 0.68 9.16 -3.40
CA VAL A 205 0.64 8.81 -4.83
C VAL A 205 -0.75 8.39 -5.30
N MET A 206 -1.51 7.64 -4.51
CA MET A 206 -2.85 7.15 -4.86
C MET A 206 -3.92 8.24 -4.72
N SER A 207 -5.02 8.14 -5.47
CA SER A 207 -6.09 9.14 -5.46
C SER A 207 -7.48 8.50 -5.39
N ARG A 208 -8.28 8.89 -4.39
CA ARG A 208 -9.69 8.49 -4.27
C ARG A 208 -10.53 8.91 -5.48
N SER A 209 -10.20 10.05 -6.09
CA SER A 209 -10.90 10.53 -7.28
C SER A 209 -10.81 9.58 -8.48
N ARG A 210 -9.73 8.79 -8.59
CA ARG A 210 -9.54 7.84 -9.69
C ARG A 210 -10.47 6.63 -9.56
N GLU A 211 -10.79 6.22 -8.33
CA GLU A 211 -11.79 5.18 -8.07
C GLU A 211 -13.17 5.60 -8.56
N TYR A 212 -13.61 6.82 -8.23
CA TYR A 212 -14.89 7.35 -8.70
C TYR A 212 -14.97 7.47 -10.23
N MET A 213 -13.87 7.89 -10.88
CA MET A 213 -13.81 7.94 -12.35
C MET A 213 -13.85 6.53 -12.97
N ALA A 214 -13.18 5.55 -12.36
CA ALA A 214 -13.22 4.17 -12.82
C ALA A 214 -14.61 3.53 -12.61
N ASP A 215 -15.29 3.85 -11.52
CA ASP A 215 -16.69 3.47 -11.26
C ASP A 215 -17.63 4.00 -12.34
N GLU A 216 -17.56 5.30 -12.65
CA GLU A 216 -18.36 5.93 -13.71
C GLU A 216 -18.04 5.33 -15.09
N LYS A 217 -16.76 5.06 -15.36
CA LYS A 217 -16.33 4.44 -16.61
C LYS A 217 -16.82 3.01 -16.74
N SER A 218 -16.77 2.23 -15.67
CA SER A 218 -17.34 0.89 -15.63
C SER A 218 -18.84 0.94 -15.90
N ALA A 219 -19.59 1.78 -15.16
CA ALA A 219 -21.02 1.92 -15.33
C ALA A 219 -21.41 2.31 -16.77
N SER A 220 -20.66 3.22 -17.40
CA SER A 220 -20.93 3.65 -18.78
C SER A 220 -20.58 2.61 -19.85
N ILE A 221 -19.51 1.82 -19.68
CA ILE A 221 -19.08 0.81 -20.66
C ILE A 221 -19.84 -0.52 -20.52
N HIS A 222 -20.10 -0.91 -19.28
CA HIS A 222 -20.90 -2.08 -18.93
C HIS A 222 -22.39 -1.82 -19.17
N GLY A 223 -22.85 -0.60 -18.87
CA GLY A 223 -24.24 -0.15 -19.02
C GLY A 223 -25.11 -0.43 -17.80
N LYS A 224 -24.57 -1.02 -16.73
CA LYS A 224 -25.29 -1.36 -15.50
C LYS A 224 -24.47 -1.03 -14.25
N GLY A 225 -24.62 0.20 -13.74
CA GLY A 225 -23.97 0.63 -12.50
C GLY A 225 -24.39 -0.18 -11.27
N ASP A 226 -25.62 -0.70 -11.27
CA ASP A 226 -26.15 -1.53 -10.17
C ASP A 226 -25.38 -2.84 -9.98
N GLU A 227 -24.86 -3.45 -11.05
CA GLU A 227 -24.06 -4.67 -10.96
C GLU A 227 -22.70 -4.40 -10.31
N LEU A 228 -22.05 -3.26 -10.61
CA LEU A 228 -20.84 -2.86 -9.89
C LEU A 228 -21.16 -2.53 -8.42
N ALA A 229 -22.25 -1.84 -8.16
CA ALA A 229 -22.68 -1.51 -6.80
C ALA A 229 -22.95 -2.76 -5.97
N SER A 230 -23.64 -3.75 -6.55
CA SER A 230 -23.89 -5.06 -5.92
C SER A 230 -22.58 -5.79 -5.64
N ALA A 231 -21.68 -5.86 -6.63
CA ALA A 231 -20.37 -6.50 -6.49
C ALA A 231 -19.57 -5.90 -5.32
N LEU A 232 -19.46 -4.56 -5.26
CA LEU A 232 -18.76 -3.85 -4.19
C LEU A 232 -19.36 -4.15 -2.80
N GLN A 233 -20.69 -4.25 -2.68
CA GLN A 233 -21.36 -4.61 -1.43
C GLN A 233 -21.07 -6.06 -1.02
N ARG A 234 -21.12 -7.01 -1.96
CA ARG A 234 -20.83 -8.44 -1.69
C ARG A 234 -19.38 -8.62 -1.25
N ILE A 235 -18.43 -7.98 -1.93
CA ILE A 235 -17.01 -8.02 -1.58
C ILE A 235 -16.78 -7.42 -0.19
N ASP A 236 -17.28 -6.22 0.08
CA ASP A 236 -17.13 -5.57 1.40
C ASP A 236 -17.78 -6.38 2.53
N ASN A 237 -18.94 -7.00 2.28
CA ASN A 237 -19.59 -7.86 3.27
C ASN A 237 -18.77 -9.13 3.55
N LYS A 238 -18.20 -9.76 2.50
CA LYS A 238 -17.32 -10.93 2.67
C LYS A 238 -16.07 -10.55 3.46
N LEU A 239 -15.46 -9.39 3.19
CA LEU A 239 -14.27 -8.88 3.89
C LEU A 239 -14.55 -8.40 5.33
N LYS A 240 -15.81 -8.15 5.70
CA LYS A 240 -16.20 -7.84 7.10
C LYS A 240 -16.34 -9.07 7.98
N THR A 241 -16.38 -10.27 7.40
CA THR A 241 -16.46 -11.50 8.19
C THR A 241 -15.13 -11.79 8.88
N GLU A 242 -15.15 -12.45 10.05
CA GLU A 242 -13.98 -12.67 10.90
C GLU A 242 -12.83 -13.41 10.18
N ASP A 243 -13.13 -14.16 9.13
CA ASP A 243 -12.16 -14.88 8.28
C ASP A 243 -11.22 -13.96 7.49
N SER A 244 -11.46 -12.66 7.48
CA SER A 244 -10.74 -11.72 6.59
C SER A 244 -9.30 -11.44 7.04
N TYR A 245 -9.00 -11.60 8.33
CA TYR A 245 -7.63 -11.59 8.84
C TYR A 245 -6.80 -12.78 8.34
N SER A 246 -7.47 -13.87 7.94
CA SER A 246 -6.82 -15.12 7.53
C SER A 246 -6.28 -15.09 6.10
N PHE A 247 -6.63 -14.08 5.29
CA PHE A 247 -6.16 -14.00 3.90
C PHE A 247 -4.67 -13.63 3.74
N GLY A 248 -3.96 -13.31 4.83
CA GLY A 248 -2.50 -13.09 4.80
C GLY A 248 -2.06 -11.90 3.92
N VAL A 249 -2.90 -10.87 3.80
CA VAL A 249 -2.68 -9.75 2.88
C VAL A 249 -1.61 -8.81 3.41
N ASN A 250 -0.66 -8.44 2.56
CA ASN A 250 0.28 -7.37 2.89
C ASN A 250 -0.47 -6.01 2.90
N PRO A 251 -0.48 -5.26 4.03
CA PRO A 251 -1.15 -3.96 4.12
C PRO A 251 -0.71 -2.96 3.06
N SER A 252 0.54 -3.04 2.63
CA SER A 252 1.10 -2.17 1.60
C SER A 252 0.56 -2.41 0.20
N HIS A 253 -0.19 -3.48 0.00
CA HIS A 253 -0.87 -3.77 -1.25
C HIS A 253 -2.36 -3.43 -1.20
N ALA A 254 -2.88 -2.88 -0.10
CA ALA A 254 -4.32 -2.57 0.08
C ALA A 254 -4.90 -1.72 -1.07
N HIS A 255 -4.12 -0.82 -1.65
CA HIS A 255 -4.53 0.03 -2.78
C HIS A 255 -4.68 -0.73 -4.10
N LEU A 256 -4.18 -1.95 -4.21
CA LEU A 256 -4.42 -2.83 -5.36
C LEU A 256 -5.79 -3.51 -5.26
N PHE A 257 -6.42 -3.58 -4.09
CA PHE A 257 -7.69 -4.28 -3.93
C PHE A 257 -8.85 -3.40 -4.36
N ILE A 258 -9.91 -3.99 -4.92
CA ILE A 258 -11.10 -3.21 -5.30
C ILE A 258 -11.84 -2.63 -4.08
N VAL A 259 -11.79 -3.33 -2.95
CA VAL A 259 -12.33 -2.91 -1.65
C VAL A 259 -11.23 -3.07 -0.61
N ASN A 260 -11.17 -2.16 0.37
CA ASN A 260 -10.19 -2.26 1.46
C ASN A 260 -10.33 -3.62 2.17
N PRO A 261 -9.26 -4.45 2.19
CA PRO A 261 -9.35 -5.80 2.72
C PRO A 261 -9.21 -5.91 4.23
N PHE A 262 -8.93 -4.79 4.91
CA PHE A 262 -8.68 -4.78 6.34
C PHE A 262 -9.85 -4.19 7.11
N HIS A 263 -10.41 -4.99 8.02
CA HIS A 263 -11.50 -4.61 8.90
C HIS A 263 -11.10 -4.86 10.35
N GLY A 264 -10.95 -3.79 11.12
CA GLY A 264 -10.56 -3.82 12.53
C GLY A 264 -9.21 -3.15 12.77
N ASN A 265 -9.02 -2.71 14.02
CA ASN A 265 -8.04 -1.70 14.36
C ASN A 265 -7.06 -2.15 15.44
N GLU A 266 -7.25 -3.35 16.00
CA GLU A 266 -6.51 -3.83 17.16
C GLU A 266 -6.22 -5.32 17.03
N PHE A 267 -5.04 -5.73 17.49
CA PHE A 267 -4.69 -7.13 17.72
C PHE A 267 -4.27 -7.30 19.17
N ARG A 268 -4.45 -8.50 19.74
CA ARG A 268 -4.01 -8.80 21.10
C ARG A 268 -2.60 -9.39 21.09
N LEU A 269 -1.74 -8.86 21.95
CA LEU A 269 -0.45 -9.45 22.30
C LEU A 269 -0.44 -9.63 23.82
N MET A 270 -0.39 -10.88 24.29
CA MET A 270 -0.70 -11.22 25.68
C MET A 270 -2.08 -10.64 26.08
N ASP A 271 -2.15 -9.93 27.22
CA ASP A 271 -3.34 -9.24 27.72
C ASP A 271 -3.44 -7.77 27.25
N ILE A 272 -2.61 -7.35 26.29
CA ILE A 272 -2.55 -5.97 25.80
C ILE A 272 -3.15 -5.87 24.39
N SER A 273 -4.13 -4.98 24.22
CA SER A 273 -4.62 -4.59 22.89
C SER A 273 -3.70 -3.56 22.25
N LEU A 274 -3.02 -3.94 21.17
CA LEU A 274 -2.15 -3.06 20.38
C LEU A 274 -2.85 -2.66 19.07
N PRO A 275 -2.57 -1.46 18.53
CA PRO A 275 -3.19 -1.06 17.27
C PRO A 275 -2.62 -1.86 16.10
N THR A 276 -3.48 -2.17 15.13
CA THR A 276 -3.02 -2.52 13.79
C THR A 276 -2.70 -1.27 13.00
N TYR A 277 -1.76 -1.37 12.06
CA TYR A 277 -1.38 -0.26 11.18
C TYR A 277 -2.23 -0.15 9.92
N TYR A 278 -3.23 -1.02 9.75
CA TYR A 278 -4.03 -1.15 8.53
C TYR A 278 -4.75 0.14 8.13
N SER A 279 -5.25 0.90 9.12
CA SER A 279 -5.94 2.18 8.88
C SER A 279 -5.08 3.20 8.11
N LEU A 280 -3.74 3.11 8.22
CA LEU A 280 -2.83 3.99 7.48
C LEU A 280 -2.85 3.71 5.97
N PHE A 281 -3.11 2.46 5.59
CA PHE A 281 -3.06 1.99 4.20
C PHE A 281 -4.39 2.14 3.45
N CYS A 282 -5.45 2.58 4.13
CA CYS A 282 -6.76 2.82 3.55
C CYS A 282 -6.73 3.97 2.54
N THR A 283 -6.62 3.64 1.26
CA THR A 283 -6.61 4.62 0.15
C THR A 283 -7.92 4.71 -0.61
N HIS A 284 -8.76 3.69 -0.48
CA HIS A 284 -10.06 3.61 -1.13
C HIS A 284 -11.08 4.56 -0.51
N PRO A 285 -12.00 5.12 -1.31
CA PRO A 285 -13.23 5.66 -0.79
C PRO A 285 -14.04 4.59 -0.06
N GLN A 286 -14.93 5.01 0.84
CA GLN A 286 -15.83 4.09 1.50
C GLN A 286 -16.77 3.43 0.48
N THR A 287 -16.96 2.11 0.61
CA THR A 287 -17.80 1.31 -0.28
C THR A 287 -19.21 1.90 -0.40
N GLY A 288 -19.81 2.33 0.71
CA GLY A 288 -21.14 2.95 0.72
C GLY A 288 -21.25 4.19 -0.16
N GLU A 289 -20.20 5.02 -0.22
CA GLU A 289 -20.18 6.23 -1.06
C GLU A 289 -20.08 5.88 -2.55
N ARG A 290 -19.26 4.88 -2.91
CA ARG A 290 -19.15 4.37 -4.28
C ARG A 290 -20.47 3.77 -4.76
N VAL A 291 -21.07 2.92 -3.93
CA VAL A 291 -22.40 2.31 -4.18
C VAL A 291 -23.47 3.39 -4.36
N ARG A 292 -23.48 4.41 -3.50
CA ARG A 292 -24.43 5.53 -3.61
C ARG A 292 -24.30 6.26 -4.93
N ARG A 293 -23.08 6.55 -5.39
CA ARG A 293 -22.83 7.21 -6.68
C ARG A 293 -23.24 6.36 -7.87
N LEU A 294 -23.00 5.06 -7.81
CA LEU A 294 -23.38 4.11 -8.87
C LEU A 294 -24.89 3.92 -8.99
N LYS A 295 -25.61 3.92 -7.85
CA LYS A 295 -27.07 3.78 -7.81
C LYS A 295 -27.82 5.08 -8.08
N LYS A 296 -27.18 6.24 -7.90
CA LYS A 296 -27.80 7.56 -8.16
C LYS A 296 -27.85 7.88 -9.66
N THR A 297 -28.78 7.20 -10.31
CA THR A 297 -29.83 7.90 -11.05
C THR A 297 -30.93 8.20 -10.02
N GLU A 298 -31.12 9.47 -9.65
CA GLU A 298 -32.19 10.03 -8.78
C GLU A 298 -32.20 9.71 -7.26
N ARG A 299 -31.68 10.67 -6.46
CA ARG A 299 -32.20 11.21 -5.17
C ARG A 299 -31.07 11.57 -4.21
N ASP A 300 -30.61 12.82 -4.32
CA ASP A 300 -29.92 13.53 -3.24
C ASP A 300 -30.92 13.80 -2.12
N ASP A 301 -30.56 13.47 -0.86
CA ASP A 301 -31.13 14.10 0.36
C ASP A 301 -30.62 13.55 1.71
N GLU A 302 -29.58 12.70 1.78
CA GLU A 302 -28.92 12.42 3.08
C GLU A 302 -27.41 12.77 3.09
N PRO A 303 -26.98 13.76 3.90
CA PRO A 303 -25.59 13.97 4.21
C PRO A 303 -25.11 12.86 5.17
N MET A 304 -24.17 12.04 4.72
CA MET A 304 -23.53 11.03 5.55
C MET A 304 -22.77 11.71 6.69
N ARG A 305 -23.10 11.37 7.95
CA ARG A 305 -22.37 11.85 9.15
C ARG A 305 -20.86 11.65 8.99
N SER A 306 -20.09 12.64 9.44
CA SER A 306 -18.64 12.86 9.26
C SER A 306 -17.75 11.61 9.23
N SER A 307 -17.70 10.94 8.08
CA SER A 307 -16.78 9.81 7.77
C SER A 307 -15.31 10.16 8.03
N GLY A 308 -14.93 11.41 7.79
CA GLY A 308 -13.59 11.92 8.07
C GLY A 308 -13.23 11.91 9.56
N GLU A 309 -14.20 12.03 10.47
CA GLU A 309 -13.92 12.07 11.92
C GLU A 309 -13.58 10.68 12.48
N TYR A 310 -14.25 9.64 11.97
CA TYR A 310 -13.94 8.24 12.30
C TYR A 310 -12.56 7.84 11.76
N GLU A 311 -12.24 8.22 10.52
CA GLU A 311 -10.93 7.98 9.92
C GLU A 311 -9.80 8.71 10.67
N ILE A 312 -10.00 9.97 11.11
CA ILE A 312 -8.99 10.70 11.92
C ILE A 312 -8.72 10.00 13.26
N ARG A 313 -9.77 9.55 13.97
CA ARG A 313 -9.59 8.85 15.25
C ARG A 313 -8.82 7.54 15.09
N GLY A 314 -9.01 6.84 13.97
CA GLY A 314 -8.28 5.63 13.62
C GLY A 314 -6.77 5.81 13.38
N LEU A 315 -6.29 7.05 13.22
CA LEU A 315 -4.87 7.37 13.03
C LEU A 315 -4.12 7.65 14.34
N ILE A 316 -4.83 8.02 15.41
CA ILE A 316 -4.20 8.49 16.66
C ILE A 316 -3.33 7.39 17.29
N LYS A 317 -3.88 6.18 17.45
CA LYS A 317 -3.15 5.06 18.07
C LYS A 317 -1.93 4.63 17.23
N PRO A 318 -2.03 4.37 15.91
CA PRO A 318 -0.86 4.05 15.09
C PRO A 318 0.26 5.09 15.19
N PHE A 319 -0.05 6.38 15.10
CA PHE A 319 0.97 7.43 15.21
C PHE A 319 1.57 7.51 16.62
N PHE A 320 0.77 7.35 17.67
CA PHE A 320 1.28 7.34 19.05
C PHE A 320 2.30 6.21 19.28
N PHE A 321 1.95 4.97 18.92
CA PHE A 321 2.87 3.83 19.07
C PHE A 321 4.08 3.91 18.14
N SER A 322 3.91 4.50 16.95
CA SER A 322 5.05 4.81 16.08
C SER A 322 6.01 5.77 16.76
N SER A 323 5.52 6.86 17.38
CA SER A 323 6.35 7.82 18.11
C SER A 323 7.17 7.14 19.21
N ILE A 324 6.59 6.19 19.94
CA ILE A 324 7.32 5.38 20.93
C ILE A 324 8.45 4.61 20.25
N ALA A 325 8.17 3.88 19.15
CA ALA A 325 9.19 3.14 18.43
C ALA A 325 10.33 4.04 17.91
N TYR A 326 10.01 5.21 17.36
CA TYR A 326 11.01 6.19 16.91
C TYR A 326 11.84 6.75 18.07
N ILE A 327 11.25 6.96 19.25
CA ILE A 327 11.99 7.38 20.46
C ILE A 327 12.88 6.24 20.97
N SER A 328 12.43 4.98 20.91
CA SER A 328 13.26 3.82 21.24
C SER A 328 14.49 3.70 20.32
N VAL A 329 14.36 4.03 19.04
CA VAL A 329 15.50 4.11 18.11
C VAL A 329 16.47 5.22 18.53
N LEU A 330 15.98 6.41 18.89
CA LEU A 330 16.85 7.47 19.41
C LEU A 330 17.60 7.02 20.67
N PHE A 331 16.90 6.38 21.60
CA PHE A 331 17.52 5.82 22.80
C PHE A 331 18.64 4.84 22.45
N ALA A 332 18.38 3.90 21.52
CA ALA A 332 19.38 2.95 21.06
C ALA A 332 20.60 3.65 20.42
N ILE A 333 20.39 4.69 19.61
CA ILE A 333 21.47 5.50 19.01
C ILE A 333 22.34 6.13 20.10
N ILE A 334 21.73 6.76 21.12
CA ILE A 334 22.46 7.39 22.22
C ILE A 334 23.25 6.34 23.02
N VAL A 335 22.64 5.18 23.29
CA VAL A 335 23.31 4.07 23.98
C VAL A 335 24.52 3.60 23.18
N ILE A 336 24.36 3.35 21.88
CA ILE A 336 25.44 2.89 21.00
C ILE A 336 26.56 3.94 20.92
N ASP A 337 26.23 5.23 20.75
CA ASP A 337 27.22 6.32 20.74
C ASP A 337 28.01 6.37 22.04
N THR A 338 27.30 6.28 23.18
CA THR A 338 27.92 6.29 24.52
C THR A 338 28.88 5.11 24.72
N PHE A 339 28.47 3.90 24.34
CA PHE A 339 29.32 2.70 24.46
C PHE A 339 30.49 2.71 23.47
N SER A 340 30.30 3.22 22.25
CA SER A 340 31.35 3.34 21.23
C SER A 340 32.45 4.31 21.66
N MET A 341 32.05 5.45 22.24
CA MET A 341 32.97 6.45 22.76
C MET A 341 33.59 6.09 24.11
N LYS A 342 33.04 5.06 24.79
CA LYS A 342 33.37 4.67 26.17
C LYS A 342 33.24 5.83 27.17
N ASP A 343 32.47 6.85 26.83
CA ASP A 343 32.23 8.03 27.65
C ASP A 343 30.91 8.70 27.25
N PHE A 344 30.22 9.30 28.21
CA PHE A 344 28.97 10.02 27.98
C PHE A 344 29.22 11.52 27.89
N VAL A 345 29.15 12.05 26.65
CA VAL A 345 29.28 13.49 26.40
C VAL A 345 27.90 14.12 26.24
N PHE A 346 27.40 14.77 27.28
CA PHE A 346 26.06 15.38 27.31
C PHE A 346 25.77 16.29 26.11
N ALA A 347 26.71 17.17 25.74
CA ALA A 347 26.53 18.09 24.62
C ALA A 347 26.32 17.36 23.29
N ARG A 348 27.01 16.23 23.07
CA ARG A 348 26.86 15.40 21.87
C ARG A 348 25.52 14.68 21.85
N ALA A 349 25.16 14.02 22.95
CA ALA A 349 23.86 13.36 23.09
C ALA A 349 22.70 14.35 22.90
N LEU A 350 22.83 15.58 23.40
CA LEU A 350 21.87 16.66 23.19
C LEU A 350 21.77 17.04 21.72
N ILE A 351 22.89 17.21 21.01
CA ILE A 351 22.89 17.51 19.57
C ILE A 351 22.21 16.41 18.77
N ILE A 352 22.58 15.14 19.00
CA ILE A 352 21.96 13.98 18.35
C ILE A 352 20.45 13.97 18.59
N SER A 353 20.03 14.19 19.83
CA SER A 353 18.61 14.22 20.21
C SER A 353 17.85 15.35 19.52
N VAL A 354 18.38 16.58 19.53
CA VAL A 354 17.74 17.75 18.91
C VAL A 354 17.60 17.55 17.40
N VAL A 355 18.66 17.09 16.73
CA VAL A 355 18.62 16.83 15.28
C VAL A 355 17.62 15.72 14.95
N TYR A 356 17.67 14.60 15.67
CA TYR A 356 16.77 13.47 15.44
C TYR A 356 15.30 13.85 15.68
N LEU A 357 14.99 14.49 16.80
CA LEU A 357 13.63 14.92 17.12
C LEU A 357 13.14 16.00 16.14
N GLY A 358 14.01 16.90 15.68
CA GLY A 358 13.67 17.87 14.63
C GLY A 358 13.25 17.19 13.33
N ILE A 359 14.03 16.20 12.85
CA ILE A 359 13.70 15.40 11.66
C ILE A 359 12.40 14.63 11.88
N LEU A 360 12.23 14.02 13.06
CA LEU A 360 11.04 13.26 13.40
C LEU A 360 9.77 14.14 13.39
N LEU A 361 9.85 15.34 13.96
CA LEU A 361 8.75 16.30 13.96
C LEU A 361 8.37 16.73 12.54
N LEU A 362 9.36 17.00 11.68
CA LEU A 362 9.12 17.31 10.27
C LEU A 362 8.45 16.14 9.53
N LEU A 363 8.92 14.91 9.76
CA LEU A 363 8.33 13.70 9.20
C LEU A 363 6.87 13.54 9.64
N PHE A 364 6.59 13.61 10.95
CA PHE A 364 5.23 13.47 11.49
C PHE A 364 4.31 14.62 11.05
N ALA A 365 4.81 15.85 10.92
CA ALA A 365 4.06 16.95 10.37
C ALA A 365 3.67 16.70 8.91
N PHE A 366 4.63 16.26 8.09
CA PHE A 366 4.39 15.90 6.68
C PHE A 366 3.38 14.76 6.54
N MET A 367 3.51 13.71 7.35
CA MET A 367 2.54 12.61 7.40
C MET A 367 1.16 13.15 7.79
N SER A 368 1.03 13.85 8.92
CA SER A 368 -0.24 14.40 9.40
C SER A 368 -0.94 15.28 8.37
N LEU A 369 -0.19 16.13 7.65
CA LEU A 369 -0.72 16.96 6.56
C LEU A 369 -1.24 16.10 5.40
N THR A 370 -0.46 15.10 4.97
CA THR A 370 -0.85 14.18 3.89
C THR A 370 -2.14 13.45 4.22
N PHE A 371 -2.20 12.84 5.40
CA PHE A 371 -3.38 12.09 5.87
C PHE A 371 -4.59 13.02 6.06
N ARG A 372 -4.45 14.19 6.68
CA ARG A 372 -5.56 15.14 6.84
C ARG A 372 -6.11 15.67 5.52
N SER A 373 -5.26 15.92 4.53
CA SER A 373 -5.69 16.42 3.21
C SER A 373 -6.63 15.44 2.51
N LYS A 374 -6.36 14.14 2.64
CA LYS A 374 -7.16 13.03 2.09
C LYS A 374 -8.52 12.86 2.76
N LEU A 375 -8.64 13.28 4.02
CA LEU A 375 -9.86 13.19 4.82
C LEU A 375 -10.79 14.38 4.62
N LYS A 376 -10.27 15.53 4.15
CA LYS A 376 -11.03 16.74 3.86
C LYS A 376 -11.60 16.81 2.45
N THR A 377 -11.13 15.98 1.53
CA THR A 377 -11.70 15.85 0.18
C THR A 377 -12.91 14.93 0.22
N VAL A 378 -14.03 15.44 0.74
CA VAL A 378 -15.39 14.88 0.57
C VAL A 378 -16.27 15.99 0.02
#